data_AF-A0A6S7JI93-F1
#
_entry.id   AF-A0A6S7JI93-F1
#
_cell.length_a   1.000
_cell.length_b   1.000
_cell.length_c   1.000
_cell.angle_alpha   90.00
_cell.angle_beta   90.00
_cell.angle_gamma   90.00
#
_symmetry.space_group_name_H-M   'P 1'
#
loop_
_entity.id
_entity.type
_entity.pdbx_description
1 polymer ?
#
loop_
_entity_poly.entity_id
_entity_poly.type
_entity_poly.pdbx_seq_one_letter_code
_entity_poly.pdbx_strand_id
1 'polypeptide(L)'
;MPADCINVVVVKRRKSTYRKSIVNTITKPSQTKNANCLWGTENEQNALMRYHQYKDESNLPVNICSSCGLVANPKWPWLGASPDALISDEMEESVYGAVEVKCPASKAGISVLEACSDKAFCLEIIDGKPSLKKKSR
;
A
#
# COMPACT_ATOMS: atom_id res chain seq x y z
N MET A 1 16.36 -12.34 -23.77
CA MET A 1 15.88 -13.16 -22.63
C MET A 1 14.39 -13.39 -22.85
N PRO A 2 13.88 -14.63 -22.82
CA PRO A 2 12.48 -14.87 -23.13
C PRO A 2 11.61 -14.31 -21.99
N ALA A 3 10.54 -13.61 -22.37
CA ALA A 3 9.55 -13.11 -21.44
C ALA A 3 8.81 -14.30 -20.83
N ASP A 4 9.06 -14.56 -19.54
CA ASP A 4 8.23 -15.48 -18.77
C ASP A 4 6.77 -15.03 -18.89
N CYS A 5 5.98 -15.86 -19.56
CA CYS A 5 4.55 -15.65 -19.71
C CYS A 5 3.90 -15.84 -18.34
N ILE A 6 3.70 -14.74 -17.62
CA ILE A 6 2.83 -14.73 -16.44
C ILE A 6 1.47 -15.25 -16.91
N ASN A 7 1.07 -16.42 -16.41
CA ASN A 7 -0.27 -16.96 -16.62
C ASN A 7 -1.28 -16.08 -15.88
N VAL A 8 -1.74 -15.02 -16.53
CA VAL A 8 -2.78 -14.15 -16.01
C VAL A 8 -4.11 -14.90 -16.12
N VAL A 9 -4.67 -15.29 -14.98
CA VAL A 9 -6.04 -15.80 -14.90
C VAL A 9 -6.99 -14.62 -15.10
N VAL A 10 -7.45 -14.43 -16.34
CA VAL A 10 -8.49 -13.43 -16.65
C VAL A 10 -9.82 -13.96 -16.15
N VAL A 11 -10.27 -13.46 -14.99
CA VAL A 11 -11.61 -13.77 -14.47
C VAL A 11 -12.66 -13.21 -15.43
N LYS A 12 -13.38 -14.10 -16.13
CA LYS A 12 -14.42 -13.70 -17.07
C LYS A 12 -15.60 -13.08 -16.31
N ARG A 13 -16.02 -11.87 -16.71
CA ARG A 13 -17.25 -11.23 -16.23
C ARG A 13 -18.44 -12.18 -16.41
N ARG A 14 -19.25 -12.37 -15.36
CA ARG A 14 -20.51 -13.12 -15.45
C ARG A 14 -21.43 -12.46 -16.47
N LYS A 15 -22.07 -13.24 -17.35
CA LYS A 15 -22.98 -12.71 -18.39
C LYS A 15 -24.11 -11.85 -17.80
N SER A 16 -24.55 -12.17 -16.58
CA SER A 16 -25.60 -11.48 -15.83
C SER A 16 -25.20 -10.12 -15.23
N THR A 17 -23.90 -9.80 -15.14
CA THR A 17 -23.46 -8.54 -14.50
C THR A 17 -23.43 -7.42 -15.52
N TYR A 18 -24.40 -6.51 -15.50
CA TYR A 18 -24.49 -5.42 -16.48
C TYR A 18 -23.33 -4.40 -16.35
N ARG A 19 -22.88 -3.83 -17.46
CA ARG A 19 -21.69 -2.94 -17.48
C ARG A 19 -21.88 -1.69 -16.59
N LYS A 20 -23.07 -1.08 -16.62
CA LYS A 20 -23.37 0.10 -15.78
C LYS A 20 -23.39 -0.19 -14.28
N SER A 21 -23.78 -1.41 -13.87
CA SER A 21 -23.80 -1.76 -12.45
C SER A 21 -22.38 -1.88 -11.91
N ILE A 22 -21.44 -2.44 -12.68
CA ILE A 22 -20.02 -2.51 -12.29
C ILE A 22 -19.43 -1.11 -12.10
N VAL A 23 -19.62 -0.22 -13.09
CA VAL A 23 -19.10 1.15 -13.01
C VAL A 23 -19.68 1.88 -11.79
N ASN A 24 -20.98 1.75 -11.54
CA ASN A 24 -21.61 2.35 -10.36
C ASN A 24 -21.07 1.77 -9.05
N THR A 25 -20.84 0.46 -8.96
CA THR A 25 -20.25 -0.15 -7.76
C THR A 25 -18.81 0.31 -7.53
N ILE A 26 -18.01 0.45 -8.58
CA ILE A 26 -16.60 0.90 -8.48
C ILE A 26 -16.53 2.39 -8.10
N THR A 27 -17.40 3.22 -8.67
CA THR A 27 -17.40 4.68 -8.46
C THR A 27 -18.19 5.13 -7.23
N LYS A 28 -19.00 4.24 -6.65
CA LYS A 28 -19.75 4.48 -5.41
C LYS A 28 -19.60 3.28 -4.47
N PRO A 29 -18.37 2.97 -4.04
CA PRO A 29 -18.16 1.87 -3.11
C PRO A 29 -18.89 2.17 -1.80
N SER A 30 -19.57 1.17 -1.25
CA SER A 30 -20.08 1.25 0.12
C SER A 30 -18.89 1.40 1.06
N GLN A 31 -18.87 2.41 1.93
CA GLN A 31 -17.82 2.53 2.94
C GLN A 31 -17.84 1.28 3.84
N THR A 32 -16.69 0.59 3.91
CA THR A 32 -16.50 -0.56 4.79
C THR A 32 -16.55 -0.07 6.23
N LYS A 33 -17.56 -0.52 6.99
CA LYS A 33 -17.88 0.03 8.33
C LYS A 33 -17.14 -0.64 9.49
N ASN A 34 -16.19 -1.54 9.23
CA ASN A 34 -15.52 -2.22 10.35
C ASN A 34 -14.48 -1.29 11.00
N ALA A 35 -14.30 -1.43 12.31
CA ALA A 35 -13.43 -0.56 13.10
C ALA A 35 -11.97 -0.59 12.63
N ASN A 36 -11.49 -1.73 12.14
CA ASN A 36 -10.11 -1.88 11.66
C ASN A 36 -9.85 -1.07 10.38
N CYS A 37 -10.81 -1.08 9.44
CA CYS A 37 -10.75 -0.29 8.22
C CYS A 37 -10.86 1.20 8.51
N LEU A 38 -11.78 1.59 9.41
CA LEU A 38 -11.91 2.99 9.83
C LEU A 38 -10.61 3.50 10.45
N TRP A 39 -10.03 2.73 11.38
CA TRP A 39 -8.73 3.04 11.97
C TRP A 39 -7.63 3.20 10.90
N GLY A 40 -7.60 2.32 9.91
CA GLY A 40 -6.70 2.42 8.76
C GLY A 40 -6.83 3.76 8.04
N THR A 41 -8.05 4.08 7.60
CA THR A 41 -8.37 5.31 6.87
C THR A 41 -8.05 6.58 7.67
N GLU A 42 -8.34 6.59 8.97
CA GLU A 42 -8.10 7.75 9.84
C GLU A 42 -6.62 8.01 10.11
N ASN A 43 -5.77 6.97 10.06
CA ASN A 43 -4.36 7.06 10.45
C ASN A 43 -3.38 7.03 9.27
N GLU A 44 -3.84 6.71 8.06
CA GLU A 44 -2.98 6.62 6.87
C GLU A 44 -2.18 7.90 6.63
N GLN A 45 -2.86 9.06 6.64
CA GLN A 45 -2.20 10.35 6.44
C GLN A 45 -1.21 10.69 7.56
N ASN A 46 -1.52 10.32 8.80
CA ASN A 46 -0.61 10.53 9.93
C ASN A 46 0.68 9.70 9.78
N ALA A 47 0.56 8.46 9.30
CA ALA A 47 1.71 7.61 9.03
C ALA A 47 2.57 8.15 7.87
N LEU A 48 1.95 8.65 6.79
CA LEU A 48 2.66 9.30 5.69
C LEU A 48 3.42 10.55 6.15
N MET A 49 2.80 11.40 6.97
CA MET A 49 3.46 12.58 7.54
C MET A 49 4.65 12.19 8.41
N ARG A 50 4.51 11.15 9.24
CA ARG A 50 5.62 10.67 10.08
C ARG A 50 6.79 10.13 9.25
N TYR A 51 6.49 9.44 8.14
CA TYR A 51 7.50 8.98 7.19
C TYR A 51 8.24 10.16 6.54
N HIS A 52 7.52 11.20 6.09
CA HIS A 52 8.13 12.41 5.55
C HIS A 52 9.09 13.07 6.56
N GLN A 53 8.61 13.29 7.79
CA GLN A 53 9.42 13.85 8.87
C GLN A 53 10.67 13.03 9.14
N TYR A 54 10.55 11.69 9.15
CA TYR A 54 11.70 10.81 9.36
C TYR A 54 12.76 10.97 8.25
N LYS A 55 12.33 11.09 6.99
CA LYS A 55 13.21 11.31 5.83
C LYS A 55 13.93 12.66 5.93
N ASP A 56 13.21 13.72 6.31
CA ASP A 56 13.79 15.05 6.56
C ASP A 56 14.81 15.03 7.71
N GLU A 57 14.44 14.45 8.85
CA GLU A 57 15.30 14.28 10.04
C GLU A 57 16.59 13.48 9.73
N SER A 58 16.50 12.59 8.75
CA SER A 58 17.63 11.74 8.31
C SER A 58 18.49 12.39 7.22
N ASN A 59 18.26 13.67 6.88
CA ASN A 59 18.90 14.37 5.77
C ASN A 59 18.75 13.65 4.42
N LEU A 60 17.62 12.98 4.22
CA LEU A 60 17.25 12.27 2.99
C LEU A 60 15.88 12.81 2.52
N PRO A 61 15.76 14.10 2.16
CA PRO A 61 14.47 14.69 1.83
C PRO A 61 13.86 14.01 0.60
N VAL A 62 12.55 13.77 0.65
CA VAL A 62 11.78 13.16 -0.45
C VAL A 62 10.58 14.03 -0.76
N ASN A 63 10.21 14.14 -2.04
CA ASN A 63 8.92 14.74 -2.40
C ASN A 63 7.84 13.65 -2.31
N ILE A 64 6.71 13.97 -1.70
CA ILE A 64 5.58 13.03 -1.54
C ILE A 64 4.33 13.59 -2.21
N CYS A 65 3.71 12.78 -3.08
CA CYS A 65 2.38 13.00 -3.62
C CYS A 65 1.40 12.01 -2.96
N SER A 66 0.65 12.47 -1.95
CA SER A 66 -0.35 11.64 -1.24
C SER A 66 -1.72 11.63 -1.93
N SER A 67 -1.96 12.47 -2.92
CA SER A 67 -3.22 12.50 -3.68
C SER A 67 -3.09 11.67 -4.95
N CYS A 68 -3.07 10.35 -4.78
CA CYS A 68 -2.98 9.41 -5.90
C CYS A 68 -4.37 9.04 -6.42
N GLY A 69 -4.52 9.06 -7.74
CA GLY A 69 -5.67 8.46 -8.44
C GLY A 69 -5.36 7.03 -8.90
N LEU A 70 -6.25 6.47 -9.73
CA LEU A 70 -5.97 5.23 -10.42
C LEU A 70 -4.94 5.44 -11.55
N VAL A 71 -3.78 4.79 -11.42
CA VAL A 71 -2.74 4.77 -12.45
C VAL A 71 -2.89 3.49 -13.28
N ALA A 72 -3.22 3.63 -14.56
CA ALA A 72 -3.34 2.51 -15.49
C ALA A 72 -1.99 2.19 -16.15
N ASN A 73 -1.67 0.91 -16.32
CA ASN A 73 -0.47 0.49 -17.03
C ASN A 73 -0.61 0.76 -18.54
N PRO A 74 0.30 1.51 -19.19
CA PRO A 74 0.16 1.90 -20.59
C PRO A 74 0.24 0.71 -21.56
N LYS A 75 0.95 -0.36 -21.19
CA LYS A 75 1.09 -1.58 -22.00
C LYS A 75 -0.05 -2.56 -21.77
N TRP A 76 -0.61 -2.58 -20.56
CA TRP A 76 -1.72 -3.45 -20.18
C TRP A 76 -2.84 -2.63 -19.52
N PRO A 77 -3.69 -1.94 -20.29
CA PRO A 77 -4.66 -0.97 -19.75
C PRO A 77 -5.74 -1.55 -18.82
N TRP A 78 -5.86 -2.88 -18.76
CA TRP A 78 -6.71 -3.58 -17.81
C TRP A 78 -6.06 -3.78 -16.43
N LEU A 79 -4.79 -3.43 -16.27
CA LEU A 79 -4.07 -3.40 -14.99
C LEU A 79 -3.90 -1.94 -14.55
N GLY A 80 -4.19 -1.67 -13.29
CA GLY A 80 -3.93 -0.39 -12.67
C GLY A 80 -3.79 -0.53 -11.15
N ALA A 81 -3.18 0.48 -10.53
CA ALA A 81 -2.99 0.57 -9.09
C ALA A 81 -3.35 1.98 -8.61
N SER A 82 -3.77 2.08 -7.35
CA SER A 82 -3.97 3.35 -6.65
C SER A 82 -3.10 3.29 -5.40
N PRO A 83 -1.81 3.67 -5.49
CA PRO A 83 -0.91 3.64 -4.34
C PRO A 83 -1.36 4.65 -3.28
N ASP A 84 -0.98 4.44 -2.02
CA ASP A 84 -1.33 5.37 -0.94
C ASP A 84 -0.56 6.69 -1.09
N ALA A 85 0.70 6.62 -1.55
CA ALA A 85 1.43 7.79 -2.05
C ALA A 85 2.47 7.41 -3.11
N LEU A 86 2.89 8.41 -3.88
CA LEU A 86 4.07 8.34 -4.75
C LEU A 86 5.16 9.23 -4.18
N ILE A 87 6.41 8.79 -4.32
CA ILE A 87 7.58 9.55 -3.88
C ILE A 87 8.60 9.74 -4.99
N SER A 88 9.34 10.84 -4.91
CA SER A 88 10.59 11.02 -5.65
C SER A 88 11.74 11.27 -4.68
N ASP A 89 12.79 10.46 -4.77
CA ASP A 89 14.01 10.52 -3.99
C ASP A 89 15.21 10.51 -4.96
N GLU A 90 15.86 11.67 -5.16
CA GLU A 90 16.97 11.79 -6.12
C GLU A 90 18.24 11.05 -5.67
N MET A 91 18.30 10.60 -4.41
CA MET A 91 19.46 9.91 -3.85
C MET A 91 19.41 8.39 -4.06
N GLU A 92 18.25 7.85 -4.45
CA GLU A 92 18.04 6.41 -4.68
C GLU A 92 18.30 6.04 -6.15
N GLU A 93 18.74 4.80 -6.40
CA GLU A 93 18.93 4.29 -7.78
C GLU A 93 17.64 4.33 -8.59
N SER A 94 16.51 4.05 -7.93
CA SER A 94 15.17 4.27 -8.48
C SER A 94 14.58 5.55 -7.91
N VAL A 95 14.69 6.63 -8.67
CA VAL A 95 14.22 7.97 -8.25
C VAL A 95 12.76 7.97 -7.83
N TYR A 96 11.90 7.18 -8.50
CA TYR A 96 10.47 7.12 -8.21
C TYR A 96 10.11 5.84 -7.44
N GLY A 97 9.23 5.99 -6.45
CA GLY A 97 8.72 4.90 -5.64
C GLY A 97 7.24 5.05 -5.31
N ALA A 98 6.60 3.93 -4.94
CA ALA A 98 5.27 3.91 -4.36
C ALA A 98 5.37 3.62 -2.86
N VAL A 99 4.47 4.22 -2.08
CA VAL A 99 4.33 3.97 -0.64
C VAL A 99 3.02 3.24 -0.41
N GLU A 100 3.09 2.21 0.41
CA GLU A 100 1.94 1.44 0.90
C GLU A 100 1.95 1.51 2.43
N VAL A 101 0.91 2.08 3.01
CA VAL A 101 0.73 2.26 4.45
C VAL A 101 -0.16 1.16 5.01
N LYS A 102 0.20 0.70 6.20
CA LYS A 102 -0.61 -0.22 6.99
C LYS A 102 -0.67 0.26 8.43
N CYS A 103 -1.88 0.53 8.91
CA CYS A 103 -2.17 0.88 10.29
C CYS A 103 -3.02 -0.22 10.93
N PRO A 104 -2.42 -1.30 11.48
CA PRO A 104 -3.19 -2.37 12.09
C PRO A 104 -3.76 -1.94 13.45
N ALA A 105 -5.09 -1.89 13.56
CA ALA A 105 -5.79 -1.50 14.80
C ALA A 105 -5.42 -2.40 16.00
N SER A 106 -5.08 -3.67 15.76
CA SER A 106 -4.61 -4.61 16.80
C SER A 106 -3.24 -4.25 17.40
N LYS A 107 -2.54 -3.26 16.83
CA LYS A 107 -1.26 -2.71 17.30
C LYS A 107 -1.36 -1.21 17.63
N ALA A 108 -2.57 -0.69 17.82
CA ALA A 108 -2.77 0.68 18.25
C ALA A 108 -2.14 0.94 19.63
N GLY A 109 -1.49 2.08 19.79
CA GLY A 109 -0.93 2.52 21.07
C GLY A 109 0.36 1.82 21.52
N ILE A 110 0.92 0.91 20.71
CA ILE A 110 2.20 0.26 21.00
C ILE A 110 3.25 0.62 19.94
N SER A 111 4.52 0.53 20.32
CA SER A 111 5.63 0.76 19.41
C SER A 111 5.78 -0.37 18.37
N VAL A 112 6.45 -0.08 17.26
CA VAL A 112 6.79 -1.09 16.24
C VAL A 112 7.63 -2.23 16.84
N LEU A 113 8.53 -1.92 17.77
CA LEU A 113 9.38 -2.91 18.44
C LEU A 113 8.55 -3.86 19.31
N GLU A 114 7.60 -3.33 20.08
CA GLU A 114 6.66 -4.15 20.86
C GLU A 114 5.79 -5.00 19.94
N ALA A 115 5.29 -4.42 18.84
CA ALA A 115 4.49 -5.15 17.85
C ALA A 115 5.25 -6.34 17.23
N CYS A 116 6.57 -6.22 17.03
CA CYS A 116 7.42 -7.31 16.52
C CYS A 116 7.51 -8.52 17.45
N SER A 117 7.13 -8.39 18.73
CA SER A 117 7.05 -9.54 19.65
C SER A 117 5.87 -10.46 19.33
N ASP A 118 4.88 -9.97 18.60
CA ASP A 118 3.79 -10.81 18.09
C ASP A 118 4.23 -11.57 16.84
N LYS A 119 4.22 -12.91 16.94
CA LYS A 119 4.57 -13.81 15.84
C LYS A 119 3.65 -13.63 14.61
N ALA A 120 2.41 -13.18 14.80
CA ALA A 120 1.45 -12.90 13.74
C ALA A 120 1.63 -11.52 13.08
N PHE A 121 2.47 -10.63 13.64
CA PHE A 121 2.75 -9.33 13.04
C PHE A 121 3.60 -9.46 11.77
N CYS A 122 3.51 -8.50 10.85
CA CYS A 122 4.21 -8.57 9.56
C CYS A 122 5.72 -8.32 9.67
N LEU A 123 6.17 -7.64 10.72
CA LEU A 123 7.58 -7.34 10.95
C LEU A 123 8.18 -8.29 12.00
N GLU A 124 9.49 -8.50 11.88
CA GLU A 124 10.35 -9.15 12.88
C GLU A 124 11.61 -8.32 13.09
N ILE A 125 12.29 -8.53 14.21
CA ILE A 125 13.57 -7.87 14.48
C ILE A 125 14.70 -8.73 13.92
N ILE A 126 15.46 -8.17 12.98
CA ILE A 126 16.68 -8.76 12.43
C ILE A 126 17.81 -7.76 12.70
N ASP A 127 18.88 -8.21 13.36
CA ASP A 127 20.04 -7.36 13.71
C ASP A 127 19.64 -6.05 14.43
N GLY A 128 18.66 -6.13 15.33
CA GLY A 128 18.15 -4.99 16.09
C GLY A 128 17.24 -4.04 15.30
N LYS A 129 16.89 -4.35 14.05
CA LYS A 129 16.06 -3.50 13.19
C LYS A 129 14.76 -4.20 12.77
N PRO A 130 13.61 -3.51 12.78
CA PRO A 130 12.38 -4.03 12.19
C PRO A 130 12.58 -4.31 10.70
N SER A 131 12.24 -5.53 10.28
CA SER A 131 12.32 -6.00 8.90
C SER A 131 11.05 -6.77 8.53
N LEU A 132 10.59 -6.65 7.28
CA LEU A 132 9.43 -7.38 6.79
C LEU A 132 9.75 -8.87 6.68
N LYS A 133 8.87 -9.72 7.22
CA LYS A 133 8.99 -11.18 7.13
C LYS A 133 8.95 -11.63 5.67
N LYS A 134 9.94 -12.40 5.23
CA LYS A 134 10.00 -12.96 3.85
C LYS A 134 8.99 -14.09 3.59
N LYS A 135 8.42 -14.65 4.66
CA LYS A 135 7.34 -15.65 4.59
C LYS A 135 6.31 -15.31 5.65
N SER A 136 5.13 -14.85 5.25
CA SER A 136 3.97 -14.88 6.13
C SER A 136 3.51 -16.33 6.25
N ARG A 137 3.37 -16.84 7.47
CA ARG A 137 2.70 -18.13 7.71
C ARG A 137 1.21 -18.03 7.35
#